data_AF-A0A1I5IZH1-F1
#
_entry.id   AF-A0A1I5IZH1-F1
#
_cell.length_a   1.000
_cell.length_b   1.000
_cell.length_c   1.000
_cell.angle_alpha   90.00
_cell.angle_beta   90.00
_cell.angle_gamma   90.00
#
_symmetry.space_group_name_H-M   'P 1'
#
loop_
_entity.id
_entity.type
_entity.pdbx_description
1 polymer ?
#
loop_
_entity_poly.entity_id
_entity_poly.type
_entity_poly.pdbx_seq_one_letter_code
_entity_poly.pdbx_strand_id
1 'polypeptide(L)'
;MQAARNQSHRSAAARCTAPWCDQAAQFARVRTKTLGIWGREDRVNPLEIGLQLLRDIPDCRLLVFRECGHWAQIEHATEFNRTALEFLAAAA
;
A
#
# COMPACT_ATOMS: atom_id res chain seq x y z
N MET A 1 8.74 -6.77 -12.86
CA MET A 1 9.45 -5.68 -13.58
C MET A 1 8.96 -5.38 -15.01
N GLN A 2 7.93 -6.04 -15.59
CA GLN A 2 7.48 -5.75 -16.97
C GLN A 2 6.40 -4.64 -17.08
N ALA A 3 5.52 -4.50 -16.08
CA ALA A 3 4.32 -3.65 -16.19
C ALA A 3 4.61 -2.14 -16.31
N ALA A 4 5.70 -1.66 -15.70
CA ALA A 4 6.08 -0.23 -15.72
C ALA A 4 6.63 0.27 -17.08
N ARG A 5 6.78 -0.62 -18.09
CA ARG A 5 7.30 -0.26 -19.42
C ARG A 5 6.23 0.04 -20.47
N ASN A 6 4.95 -0.14 -20.16
CA ASN A 6 3.88 0.12 -21.12
C ASN A 6 3.57 1.63 -21.21
N GLN A 7 3.57 2.16 -22.45
CA GLN A 7 3.38 3.59 -22.76
C GLN A 7 2.04 4.13 -22.21
N SER A 8 1.03 3.25 -22.17
CA SER A 8 -0.29 3.51 -21.57
C SER A 8 -0.21 3.84 -20.07
N HIS A 9 0.67 3.18 -19.31
CA HIS A 9 0.85 3.47 -17.87
C HIS A 9 1.52 4.83 -17.64
N ARG A 10 2.52 5.20 -18.45
CA ARG A 10 3.17 6.52 -18.36
C ARG A 10 2.18 7.65 -18.62
N SER A 11 1.34 7.46 -19.63
CA SER A 11 0.34 8.45 -20.01
C SER A 11 -0.82 8.55 -19.01
N ALA A 12 -1.18 7.46 -18.32
CA ALA A 12 -2.16 7.49 -17.23
C ALA A 12 -1.63 8.24 -15.99
N ALA A 13 -0.38 8.01 -15.59
CA ALA A 13 0.25 8.73 -14.48
C ALA A 13 0.36 10.25 -14.77
N ALA A 14 0.73 10.63 -15.99
CA ALA A 14 0.84 12.04 -16.39
C ALA A 14 -0.52 12.76 -16.52
N ARG A 15 -1.63 12.02 -16.64
CA ARG A 15 -3.00 12.56 -16.71
C ARG A 15 -3.77 12.43 -15.40
N CYS A 16 -3.17 11.86 -14.35
CA CYS A 16 -3.81 11.76 -13.06
C CYS A 16 -3.88 13.16 -12.44
N THR A 17 -4.99 13.84 -12.66
CA THR A 17 -5.32 15.14 -12.05
C THR A 17 -6.11 14.97 -10.77
N ALA A 18 -6.29 13.74 -10.28
CA ALA A 18 -6.95 13.50 -9.01
C ALA A 18 -6.18 14.26 -7.93
N PRO A 19 -6.75 15.35 -7.37
CA PRO A 19 -6.08 16.03 -6.29
C PRO A 19 -5.95 15.02 -5.16
N TRP A 20 -4.79 15.00 -4.52
CA TRP A 20 -4.60 14.36 -3.23
C TRP A 20 -5.72 14.86 -2.31
N CYS A 21 -6.80 14.08 -2.20
CA CYS A 21 -7.90 14.42 -1.33
C CYS A 21 -7.52 13.94 0.05
N ASP A 22 -7.67 14.81 1.04
CA ASP A 22 -7.53 14.39 2.43
C ASP A 22 -8.64 13.38 2.74
N GLN A 23 -8.24 12.12 2.94
CA GLN A 23 -9.12 11.02 3.26
C GLN A 23 -9.14 10.69 4.76
N ALA A 24 -8.49 11.50 5.62
CA ALA A 24 -8.40 11.23 7.06
C ALA A 24 -9.77 10.98 7.71
N ALA A 25 -10.80 11.75 7.32
CA ALA A 25 -12.16 11.56 7.81
C ALA A 25 -12.77 10.19 7.42
N GLN A 26 -12.39 9.61 6.29
CA GLN A 26 -12.85 8.28 5.88
C GLN A 26 -12.04 7.18 6.57
N PHE A 27 -10.72 7.35 6.70
CA PHE A 27 -9.85 6.40 7.40
C PHE A 27 -10.21 6.28 8.89
N ALA A 28 -10.56 7.38 9.55
CA ALA A 28 -11.03 7.38 10.94
C ALA A 28 -12.31 6.55 11.16
N ARG A 29 -13.07 6.25 10.09
CA ARG A 29 -14.28 5.41 10.16
C ARG A 29 -13.99 3.92 10.09
N VAL A 30 -12.78 3.51 9.69
CA VAL A 30 -12.40 2.09 9.61
C VAL A 30 -12.25 1.53 11.03
N ARG A 31 -13.08 0.55 11.39
CA ARG A 31 -13.07 -0.08 12.73
C ARG A 31 -12.49 -1.49 12.76
N THR A 32 -12.29 -2.10 11.60
CA THR A 32 -11.68 -3.42 11.47
C THR A 32 -10.17 -3.32 11.63
N LYS A 33 -9.55 -4.36 12.20
CA LYS A 33 -8.10 -4.53 12.16
C LYS A 33 -7.62 -4.40 10.72
N THR A 34 -6.57 -3.62 10.51
CA THR A 34 -6.04 -3.29 9.19
C THR A 34 -4.55 -3.57 9.14
N LEU A 35 -4.10 -4.21 8.06
CA LEU A 35 -2.69 -4.40 7.75
C LEU A 35 -2.39 -3.74 6.41
N GLY A 36 -1.53 -2.71 6.41
CA GLY A 36 -0.88 -2.18 5.23
C GLY A 36 0.44 -2.90 4.97
N ILE A 37 0.69 -3.31 3.73
CA ILE A 37 1.99 -3.84 3.29
C ILE A 37 2.50 -2.95 2.17
N TRP A 38 3.72 -2.45 2.30
CA TRP A 38 4.27 -1.41 1.43
C TRP A 38 5.70 -1.70 1.01
N GLY A 39 6.08 -1.20 -0.17
CA GLY A 39 7.48 -1.11 -0.57
C GLY A 39 8.08 0.25 -0.25
N ARG A 40 9.29 0.29 0.32
CA ARG A 40 9.97 1.55 0.65
C ARG A 40 10.29 2.39 -0.59
N GLU A 41 10.52 1.73 -1.73
CA GLU A 41 10.88 2.36 -3.00
C GLU A 41 9.68 2.51 -3.95
N ASP A 42 8.45 2.46 -3.43
CA ASP A 42 7.23 2.66 -4.23
C ASP A 42 7.17 4.11 -4.79
N ARG A 43 7.26 4.21 -6.13
CA ARG A 43 7.19 5.49 -6.86
C ARG A 43 5.80 5.79 -7.43
N VAL A 44 4.87 4.84 -7.31
CA VAL A 44 3.47 5.01 -7.71
C VAL A 44 2.66 5.50 -6.51
N ASN A 45 2.89 4.89 -5.35
CA ASN A 45 2.27 5.25 -4.08
C ASN A 45 3.38 5.48 -3.02
N PRO A 46 3.96 6.70 -2.96
CA PRO A 46 4.99 7.04 -1.98
C PRO A 46 4.69 6.57 -0.55
N LEU A 47 5.74 6.19 0.20
CA LEU A 47 5.61 5.59 1.54
C LEU A 47 4.83 6.48 2.53
N GLU A 48 4.87 7.80 2.33
CA GLU A 48 4.13 8.80 3.12
C GLU A 48 2.64 8.49 3.23
N ILE A 49 2.10 7.79 2.23
CA ILE A 49 0.69 7.42 2.10
C ILE A 49 0.40 6.22 2.98
N GLY A 50 1.30 5.23 3.00
CA GLY A 50 1.26 4.14 3.96
C GLY A 50 1.36 4.65 5.40
N LEU A 51 2.19 5.68 5.64
CA LEU A 51 2.30 6.35 6.95
C LEU A 51 1.03 7.15 7.30
N GLN A 52 0.35 7.73 6.32
CA GLN A 52 -0.95 8.35 6.55
C GLN A 52 -1.99 7.32 6.97
N LEU A 53 -2.07 6.17 6.28
CA LEU A 53 -2.96 5.08 6.69
C LEU A 53 -2.69 4.61 8.12
N LEU A 54 -1.41 4.48 8.49
CA LEU A 54 -1.00 4.12 9.85
C LEU A 54 -1.44 5.15 10.90
N ARG A 55 -1.45 6.43 10.54
CA ARG A 55 -1.86 7.53 11.42
C ARG A 55 -3.38 7.61 11.58
N ASP A 56 -4.10 7.48 10.48
CA ASP A 56 -5.52 7.87 10.40
C ASP A 56 -6.47 6.69 10.65
N ILE A 57 -6.03 5.44 10.46
CA ILE A 57 -6.81 4.24 10.79
C ILE A 57 -6.50 3.80 12.23
N PRO A 58 -7.49 3.72 13.14
CA PRO A 58 -7.25 3.47 14.56
C PRO A 58 -6.54 2.15 14.92
N ASP A 59 -6.82 1.06 14.21
CA ASP A 59 -6.19 -0.26 14.40
C ASP A 59 -5.49 -0.70 13.12
N CYS A 60 -4.38 -0.02 12.84
CA CYS A 60 -3.57 -0.23 11.65
C CYS A 60 -2.17 -0.68 12.02
N ARG A 61 -1.68 -1.69 11.32
CA ARG A 61 -0.26 -2.06 11.28
C ARG A 61 0.27 -1.84 9.88
N LEU A 62 1.52 -1.38 9.79
CA LEU A 62 2.21 -1.17 8.53
C LEU A 62 3.48 -2.02 8.48
N LEU A 63 3.57 -2.92 7.51
CA LEU A 63 4.79 -3.65 7.17
C LEU A 63 5.44 -2.99 5.94
N VAL A 64 6.71 -2.64 6.05
CA VAL A 64 7.46 -2.00 4.96
C VAL A 64 8.62 -2.90 4.54
N PHE A 65 8.63 -3.33 3.28
CA PHE A 65 9.75 -4.04 2.70
C PHE A 65 10.82 -3.06 2.19
N ARG A 66 12.07 -3.34 2.53
CA ARG A 66 13.23 -2.71 1.87
C ARG A 66 13.41 -3.33 0.50
N GLU A 67 13.94 -2.57 -0.45
CA GLU A 67 14.21 -3.05 -1.81
C GLU A 67 12.94 -3.60 -2.47
N CYS A 68 11.84 -2.85 -2.34
CA CYS A 68 10.53 -3.19 -2.87
C CYS A 68 9.91 -1.95 -3.51
N GLY A 69 9.52 -2.10 -4.78
CA GLY A 69 8.73 -1.11 -5.49
C GLY A 69 7.24 -1.22 -5.13
N HIS A 70 6.39 -1.01 -6.14
CA HIS A 70 4.95 -0.88 -5.96
C HIS A 70 4.24 -2.21 -5.67
N TRP A 71 4.77 -3.34 -6.16
CA TRP A 71 4.04 -4.62 -6.16
C TRP A 71 4.63 -5.58 -5.14
N ALA A 72 4.44 -5.28 -3.86
CA ALA A 72 4.97 -6.08 -2.74
C ALA A 72 4.58 -7.57 -2.82
N GLN A 73 3.37 -7.90 -3.29
CA GLN A 73 2.91 -9.27 -3.47
C GLN A 73 3.62 -10.03 -4.61
N ILE A 74 4.23 -9.31 -5.55
CA ILE A 74 5.01 -9.89 -6.64
C ILE A 74 6.50 -9.92 -6.27
N GLU A 75 7.01 -8.80 -5.76
CA GLU A 75 8.44 -8.60 -5.48
C GLU A 75 8.90 -9.39 -4.23
N HIS A 76 8.02 -9.52 -3.23
CA HIS A 76 8.28 -10.22 -1.96
C HIS A 76 7.18 -11.24 -1.64
N ALA A 77 6.77 -12.03 -2.65
CA ALA A 77 5.59 -12.90 -2.59
C ALA A 77 5.55 -13.86 -1.39
N THR A 78 6.67 -14.51 -1.05
CA THR A 78 6.74 -15.45 0.08
C THR A 78 6.43 -14.76 1.41
N GLU A 79 7.09 -13.63 1.65
CA GLU A 79 6.95 -12.85 2.89
C GLU A 79 5.56 -12.22 2.96
N PHE A 80 5.09 -11.64 1.85
CA PHE A 80 3.73 -11.10 1.71
C PHE A 80 2.67 -12.15 2.07
N ASN A 81 2.73 -13.34 1.44
CA ASN A 81 1.75 -14.40 1.66
C ASN A 81 1.76 -14.88 3.10
N ARG A 82 2.95 -15.05 3.70
CA ARG A 82 3.06 -15.46 5.11
C ARG A 82 2.39 -14.44 6.03
N THR A 83 2.77 -13.16 5.93
CA THR A 83 2.21 -12.11 6.78
C THR A 83 0.72 -11.92 6.56
N ALA A 84 0.24 -11.98 5.31
CA ALA A 84 -1.18 -11.87 5.00
C ALA A 84 -1.99 -13.02 5.64
N LEU A 85 -1.51 -14.25 5.54
CA LEU A 85 -2.17 -15.41 6.15
C LEU A 85 -2.15 -15.37 7.68
N GLU A 86 -1.03 -15.00 8.29
CA GLU A 86 -0.92 -14.82 9.74
C GLU A 86 -1.92 -13.75 10.24
N PHE A 87 -2.03 -12.64 9.52
CA PHE A 87 -2.97 -11.58 9.84
C PHE A 87 -4.43 -12.04 9.76
N LEU A 88 -4.80 -12.75 8.70
CA LEU A 88 -6.15 -13.26 8.50
C LEU A 88 -6.51 -14.35 9.52
N ALA A 89 -5.57 -15.22 9.86
CA ALA A 89 -5.77 -16.27 10.87
C ALA A 89 -5.96 -15.69 12.28
N ALA A 90 -5.29 -14.59 12.62
CA ALA A 90 -5.43 -13.90 13.90
C ALA A 90 -6.70 -13.01 14.00
N ALA A 91 -7.44 -12.86 12.90
CA ALA A 91 -8.69 -12.12 12.84
C ALA A 91 -9.93 -13.03 12.84
N ALA A 92 -9.73 -14.34 12.70
CA ALA A 92 -10.75 -15.37 12.95
C ALA A 92 -10.92 -15.62 14.45
#